data_AF-A0A522NP68-F1
#
_entry.id   AF-A0A522NP68-F1
#
_cell.length_a   1.000
_cell.length_b   1.000
_cell.length_c   1.000
_cell.angle_alpha   90.00
_cell.angle_beta   90.00
_cell.angle_gamma   90.00
#
_symmetry.space_group_name_H-M   'P 1'
#
loop_
_entity.id
_entity.type
_entity.pdbx_description
1 polymer ?
#
loop_
_entity_poly.entity_id
_entity_poly.type
_entity_poly.pdbx_seq_one_letter_code
_entity_poly.pdbx_strand_id
1 'polypeptide(L)'
;MRLDAEDAESLRDELARLRKNEGFIGRRLVQAPIVDEVLRGSREDTFERLKSRLLSAIQTLDDDEAVLLLDVFALSPETEDLPRLKERRQVYGKRIGRGVETVASREDAALTHLHSRLVAGTYAQSPLVLHVPEMHDGLVYEATSTLIVVENRHWKETREYYRFANLYGELDYVTITRSYDGTVVPHPRGDFKAVQRRWRSGRVENTGGSPFKPAGGGRCSGGG
;
A
#
# COMPACT_ATOMS: atom_id res chain seq x y z
N MET A 1 11.04 2.40 23.13
CA MET A 1 10.30 2.82 21.91
C MET A 1 10.39 1.68 20.91
N ARG A 2 9.27 0.98 20.67
CA ARG A 2 9.17 -0.10 19.68
C ARG A 2 8.74 0.59 18.38
N LEU A 3 9.35 0.26 17.24
CA LEU A 3 8.75 0.55 15.95
C LEU A 3 7.68 -0.52 15.81
N ASP A 4 6.45 -0.24 16.23
CA ASP A 4 5.37 -1.18 15.99
C ASP A 4 5.02 -1.13 14.51
N ALA A 5 4.66 -2.28 13.92
CA ALA A 5 4.25 -2.35 12.52
C ALA A 5 3.02 -1.47 12.22
N GLU A 6 2.27 -1.10 13.27
CA GLU A 6 1.17 -0.15 13.26
C GLU A 6 1.62 1.33 13.23
N ASP A 7 2.85 1.64 13.69
CA ASP A 7 3.37 3.01 13.72
C ASP A 7 3.80 3.51 12.33
N ALA A 8 4.10 2.61 11.41
CA ALA A 8 4.38 2.96 10.02
C ALA A 8 3.06 3.18 9.26
N GLU A 9 2.67 4.44 9.05
CA GLU A 9 1.52 4.80 8.22
C GLU A 9 1.70 4.26 6.79
N SER A 10 0.64 3.70 6.20
CA SER A 10 0.61 3.35 4.78
C SER A 10 0.01 4.46 3.93
N LEU A 11 0.32 4.43 2.63
CA LEU A 11 -0.42 5.19 1.62
C LEU A 11 -1.93 4.92 1.72
N ARG A 12 -2.32 3.65 1.92
CA ARG A 12 -3.73 3.27 2.08
C ARG A 12 -4.37 3.93 3.30
N ASP A 13 -3.69 3.96 4.44
CA ASP A 13 -4.19 4.58 5.67
C ASP A 13 -4.35 6.09 5.51
N GLU A 14 -3.41 6.74 4.83
CA GLU A 14 -3.52 8.15 4.47
C GLU A 14 -4.67 8.44 3.53
N LEU A 15 -4.85 7.67 2.45
CA LEU A 15 -6.01 7.78 1.57
C LEU A 15 -7.33 7.58 2.35
N ALA A 16 -7.35 6.59 3.24
CA ALA A 16 -8.50 6.30 4.09
C ALA A 16 -8.78 7.40 5.14
N ARG A 17 -7.78 8.21 5.51
CA ARG A 17 -7.94 9.41 6.35
C ARG A 17 -8.35 10.63 5.54
N LEU A 18 -7.81 10.81 4.34
CA LEU A 18 -8.13 11.94 3.46
C LEU A 18 -9.58 11.91 2.98
N ARG A 19 -10.17 10.73 2.76
CA ARG A 19 -11.61 10.61 2.47
C ARG A 19 -12.52 10.97 3.64
N LYS A 20 -12.00 11.06 4.88
CA LYS A 20 -12.84 11.40 6.05
C LYS A 20 -13.00 12.92 6.15
N ASN A 21 -14.04 13.31 6.88
CA ASN A 21 -14.37 14.72 7.11
C ASN A 21 -14.44 15.48 5.76
N GLU A 22 -13.78 16.63 5.64
CA GLU A 22 -13.87 17.53 4.48
C GLU A 22 -13.31 16.97 3.17
N GLY A 23 -12.78 15.74 3.16
CA GLY A 23 -12.26 15.11 1.96
C GLY A 23 -10.86 15.59 1.60
N PHE A 24 -10.55 15.58 0.30
CA PHE A 24 -9.23 15.90 -0.21
C PHE A 24 -9.03 17.42 -0.34
N ILE A 25 -8.49 18.03 0.72
CA ILE A 25 -8.20 19.47 0.79
C ILE A 25 -6.76 19.73 1.23
N GLY A 26 -6.18 20.87 0.83
CA GLY A 26 -4.77 21.20 1.06
C GLY A 26 -4.33 21.10 2.53
N ARG A 27 -5.13 21.62 3.47
CA ARG A 27 -4.80 21.54 4.92
C ARG A 27 -4.73 20.12 5.46
N ARG A 28 -5.48 19.18 4.88
CA ARG A 28 -5.48 17.76 5.27
C ARG A 28 -4.35 17.00 4.56
N LEU A 29 -4.03 17.36 3.33
CA LEU A 29 -2.92 16.77 2.58
C LEU A 29 -1.57 16.97 3.29
N VAL A 30 -1.37 18.10 3.98
CA VAL A 30 -0.17 18.34 4.82
C VAL A 30 -0.01 17.28 5.93
N GLN A 31 -1.10 16.63 6.36
CA GLN A 31 -1.09 15.55 7.36
C GLN A 31 -1.02 14.14 6.73
N ALA A 32 -0.84 14.06 5.42
CA ALA A 32 -0.74 12.85 4.62
C ALA A 32 0.54 12.89 3.77
N PRO A 33 1.73 12.82 4.40
CA PRO A 33 3.01 12.97 3.72
C PRO A 33 3.29 11.91 2.65
N ILE A 34 2.77 10.69 2.79
CA ILE A 34 2.96 9.62 1.79
C ILE A 34 2.13 9.91 0.53
N VAL A 35 0.88 10.33 0.68
CA VAL A 35 0.03 10.76 -0.45
C VAL A 35 0.61 12.01 -1.11
N ASP A 36 1.09 12.97 -0.31
CA ASP A 36 1.76 14.16 -0.83
C ASP A 36 2.97 13.78 -1.69
N GLU A 37 3.87 12.92 -1.17
CA GLU A 37 5.06 12.49 -1.88
C GLU A 37 4.73 11.74 -3.19
N VAL A 38 3.77 10.80 -3.16
CA VAL A 38 3.40 10.01 -4.34
C VAL A 38 2.75 10.88 -5.43
N LEU A 39 2.04 11.93 -5.05
CA LEU A 39 1.44 12.87 -6.00
C LEU A 39 2.42 13.97 -6.43
N ARG A 40 3.47 14.24 -5.67
CA ARG A 40 4.39 15.35 -5.92
C ARG A 40 5.49 14.94 -6.91
N GLY A 41 5.71 15.78 -7.91
CA GLY A 41 6.83 15.64 -8.85
C GLY A 41 7.91 16.70 -8.66
N SER A 42 7.54 17.84 -8.04
CA SER A 42 8.44 18.93 -7.69
C SER A 42 8.01 19.58 -6.38
N ARG A 43 8.96 20.16 -5.64
CA ARG A 43 8.68 20.95 -4.43
C ARG A 43 7.82 22.19 -4.70
N GLU A 44 7.82 22.67 -5.94
CA GLU A 44 7.04 23.84 -6.39
C GLU A 44 5.59 23.47 -6.77
N ASP A 45 5.23 22.18 -6.76
CA ASP A 45 3.88 21.75 -7.10
C ASP A 45 2.84 22.32 -6.13
N THR A 46 1.87 23.05 -6.67
CA THR A 46 0.74 23.61 -5.94
C THR A 46 -0.28 22.54 -5.57
N PHE A 47 -1.14 22.84 -4.59
CA PHE A 47 -2.24 21.92 -4.22
C PHE A 47 -3.13 21.57 -5.42
N GLU A 48 -3.46 22.54 -6.29
CA GLU A 48 -4.27 22.29 -7.49
C GLU A 48 -3.59 21.30 -8.46
N ARG A 49 -2.26 21.32 -8.53
CA ARG A 49 -1.50 20.34 -9.32
C ARG A 49 -1.61 18.94 -8.71
N LEU A 50 -1.47 18.81 -7.39
CA LEU A 50 -1.62 17.53 -6.69
C LEU A 50 -3.05 16.99 -6.79
N LYS A 51 -4.06 17.86 -6.65
CA LYS A 51 -5.47 17.54 -6.87
C LYS A 51 -5.71 17.05 -8.29
N SER A 52 -5.17 17.73 -9.31
CA SER A 52 -5.30 17.30 -10.71
C SER A 52 -4.70 15.91 -10.95
N ARG A 53 -3.57 15.60 -10.32
CA ARG A 53 -2.94 14.28 -10.40
C ARG A 53 -3.77 13.20 -9.73
N LEU A 54 -4.32 13.47 -8.54
CA LEU A 54 -5.21 12.54 -7.88
C LEU A 54 -6.48 12.29 -8.72
N LEU A 55 -7.08 13.35 -9.27
CA LEU A 55 -8.21 13.23 -10.19
C LEU A 55 -7.86 12.36 -11.39
N SER A 56 -6.70 12.58 -12.00
CA SER A 56 -6.22 11.77 -13.12
C SER A 56 -6.02 10.30 -12.74
N ALA A 57 -5.55 10.01 -11.53
CA ALA A 57 -5.41 8.64 -11.04
C ALA A 57 -6.76 7.97 -10.73
N ILE A 58 -7.73 8.72 -10.20
CA ILE A 58 -9.09 8.21 -9.97
C ILE A 58 -9.79 7.91 -11.29
N GLN A 59 -9.61 8.76 -12.30
CA GLN A 59 -10.24 8.61 -13.62
C GLN A 59 -9.71 7.44 -14.45
N THR A 60 -8.61 6.79 -14.06
CA THR A 60 -8.12 5.57 -14.73
C THR A 60 -8.65 4.28 -14.12
N LEU A 61 -9.49 4.36 -13.09
CA LEU A 61 -10.22 3.24 -12.53
C LEU A 61 -11.48 2.93 -13.35
N ASP A 62 -12.15 1.83 -13.04
CA ASP A 62 -13.47 1.53 -13.61
C ASP A 62 -14.46 2.67 -13.29
N ASP A 63 -15.36 2.98 -14.22
CA ASP A 63 -16.26 4.14 -14.12
C ASP A 63 -17.02 4.21 -12.78
N ASP A 64 -17.54 3.08 -12.32
CA ASP A 64 -18.28 2.97 -11.05
C ASP A 64 -17.40 3.31 -9.83
N GLU A 65 -16.13 2.90 -9.86
CA GLU A 65 -15.15 3.16 -8.81
C GLU A 65 -14.65 4.61 -8.87
N ALA A 66 -14.37 5.11 -10.07
CA ALA A 66 -13.95 6.49 -10.29
C ALA A 66 -14.98 7.47 -9.72
N VAL A 67 -16.25 7.29 -10.11
CA VAL A 67 -17.35 8.12 -9.62
C VAL A 67 -17.53 8.00 -8.10
N LEU A 68 -17.40 6.79 -7.54
CA LEU A 68 -17.45 6.58 -6.10
C LEU A 68 -16.33 7.34 -5.37
N LEU A 69 -15.10 7.24 -5.86
CA LEU A 69 -13.96 7.87 -5.23
C LEU A 69 -14.03 9.39 -5.32
N LEU A 70 -14.48 9.95 -6.45
CA LEU A 70 -14.73 11.38 -6.57
C LEU A 70 -15.71 11.88 -5.51
N ASP A 71 -16.79 11.14 -5.27
CA ASP A 71 -17.77 11.49 -4.24
C ASP A 71 -17.19 11.36 -2.83
N VAL A 72 -16.54 10.26 -2.45
CA VAL A 72 -16.06 10.08 -1.07
C VAL A 72 -14.90 11.01 -0.72
N PHE A 73 -14.10 11.43 -1.70
CA PHE A 73 -13.04 12.42 -1.52
C PHE A 73 -13.53 13.88 -1.58
N ALA A 74 -14.84 14.13 -1.75
CA ALA A 74 -15.41 15.47 -1.91
C ALA A 74 -14.80 16.23 -3.11
N LEU A 75 -14.55 15.49 -4.20
CA LEU A 75 -13.98 16.00 -5.45
C LEU A 75 -15.05 16.17 -6.54
N SER A 76 -16.28 15.69 -6.30
CA SER A 76 -17.41 15.92 -7.19
C SER A 76 -18.21 17.16 -6.78
N PRO A 77 -18.84 17.87 -7.73
CA PRO A 77 -19.68 19.03 -7.42
C PRO A 77 -20.84 18.72 -6.46
N GLU A 78 -21.35 17.49 -6.48
CA GLU A 78 -22.47 17.07 -5.63
C GLU A 78 -22.05 16.87 -4.16
N THR A 79 -20.75 16.78 -3.88
CA THR A 79 -20.23 16.37 -2.57
C THR A 79 -19.15 17.26 -1.99
N GLU A 80 -18.69 18.28 -2.73
CA GLU A 80 -17.63 19.21 -2.29
C GLU A 80 -17.99 19.96 -1.00
N ASP A 81 -19.27 20.31 -0.83
CA ASP A 81 -19.76 21.04 0.35
C ASP A 81 -20.20 20.12 1.50
N LEU A 82 -20.15 18.80 1.32
CA LEU A 82 -20.56 17.85 2.34
C LEU A 82 -19.36 17.47 3.21
N PRO A 83 -19.29 17.90 4.48
CA PRO A 83 -18.10 17.72 5.29
C PRO A 83 -18.02 16.32 5.92
N ARG A 84 -19.04 15.46 5.81
CA ARG A 84 -19.00 14.13 6.43
C ARG A 84 -19.02 13.03 5.39
N LEU A 85 -18.08 12.10 5.52
CA LEU A 85 -18.00 10.90 4.67
C LEU A 85 -19.32 10.12 4.64
N LYS A 86 -20.03 10.04 5.77
CA LYS A 86 -21.35 9.36 5.83
C LYS A 86 -22.38 10.01 4.91
N GLU A 87 -22.39 11.34 4.81
CA GLU A 87 -23.33 12.08 3.94
C GLU A 87 -22.99 11.84 2.47
N ARG A 88 -21.70 11.89 2.11
CA ARG A 88 -21.25 11.60 0.74
C ARG A 88 -21.58 10.16 0.31
N ARG A 89 -21.38 9.18 1.21
CA ARG A 89 -21.82 7.78 0.98
C ARG A 89 -23.34 7.65 0.81
N GLN A 90 -24.13 8.45 1.54
CA GLN A 90 -25.58 8.45 1.39
C GLN A 90 -26.01 9.03 0.04
N VAL A 91 -25.37 10.10 -0.43
CA VAL A 91 -25.62 10.69 -1.75
C VAL A 91 -25.32 9.68 -2.85
N TYR A 92 -24.11 9.11 -2.87
CA TYR A 92 -23.74 8.07 -3.84
C TYR A 92 -24.67 6.85 -3.73
N GLY A 93 -24.92 6.36 -2.51
CA GLY A 93 -25.78 5.21 -2.26
C GLY A 93 -27.21 5.39 -2.77
N LYS A 94 -27.80 6.57 -2.60
CA LYS A 94 -29.12 6.92 -3.18
C LYS A 94 -29.09 6.84 -4.70
N ARG A 95 -28.03 7.34 -5.35
CA ARG A 95 -27.89 7.32 -6.81
C ARG A 95 -27.88 5.91 -7.38
N ILE A 96 -27.23 4.96 -6.69
CA ILE A 96 -27.12 3.56 -7.15
C ILE A 96 -28.13 2.60 -6.50
N GLY A 97 -29.06 3.11 -5.67
CA GLY A 97 -30.05 2.30 -4.96
C GLY A 97 -29.45 1.31 -3.95
N ARG A 98 -28.35 1.68 -3.28
CA ARG A 98 -27.65 0.84 -2.29
C ARG A 98 -27.50 1.54 -0.93
N GLY A 99 -27.40 0.73 0.12
CA GLY A 99 -27.16 1.20 1.49
C GLY A 99 -25.72 1.65 1.73
N VAL A 100 -25.52 2.49 2.75
CA VAL A 100 -24.22 3.06 3.14
C VAL A 100 -23.16 1.99 3.41
N GLU A 101 -23.55 0.87 4.01
CA GLU A 101 -22.62 -0.24 4.29
C GLU A 101 -22.10 -0.90 3.00
N THR A 102 -22.98 -1.11 2.02
CA THR A 102 -22.57 -1.63 0.70
C THR A 102 -21.64 -0.67 -0.02
N VAL A 103 -21.91 0.64 0.08
CA VAL A 103 -21.02 1.67 -0.47
C VAL A 103 -19.66 1.62 0.22
N ALA A 104 -19.62 1.47 1.54
CA ALA A 104 -18.38 1.39 2.30
C ALA A 104 -17.52 0.17 1.91
N SER A 105 -18.13 -0.99 1.63
CA SER A 105 -17.40 -2.17 1.13
C SER A 105 -16.82 -1.96 -0.27
N ARG A 106 -17.60 -1.36 -1.19
CA ARG A 106 -17.12 -1.02 -2.54
C ARG A 106 -15.99 0.00 -2.52
N GLU A 107 -16.09 0.98 -1.61
CA GLU A 107 -15.09 2.01 -1.40
C GLU A 107 -13.74 1.42 -0.94
N ASP A 108 -13.76 0.37 -0.11
CA ASP A 108 -12.52 -0.27 0.34
C ASP A 108 -11.79 -1.01 -0.79
N ALA A 109 -12.55 -1.65 -1.70
CA ALA A 109 -12.00 -2.21 -2.93
C ALA A 109 -11.43 -1.11 -3.85
N ALA A 110 -12.21 -0.07 -4.11
CA ALA A 110 -11.80 1.06 -4.96
C ALA A 110 -10.55 1.78 -4.41
N LEU A 111 -10.42 1.93 -3.08
CA LEU A 111 -9.20 2.46 -2.47
C LEU A 111 -7.97 1.57 -2.71
N THR A 112 -8.16 0.25 -2.74
CA THR A 112 -7.09 -0.71 -3.03
C THR A 112 -6.59 -0.54 -4.46
N HIS A 113 -7.51 -0.36 -5.40
CA HIS A 113 -7.16 -0.11 -6.80
C HIS A 113 -6.51 1.26 -6.97
N LEU A 114 -7.04 2.32 -6.35
CA LEU A 114 -6.42 3.65 -6.38
C LEU A 114 -5.00 3.64 -5.81
N HIS A 115 -4.79 2.96 -4.68
CA HIS A 115 -3.47 2.74 -4.11
C HIS A 115 -2.51 2.13 -5.14
N SER A 116 -2.93 1.04 -5.80
CA SER A 116 -2.13 0.37 -6.83
C SER A 116 -1.81 1.32 -8.01
N ARG A 117 -2.77 2.12 -8.47
CA ARG A 117 -2.56 3.12 -9.56
C ARG A 117 -1.55 4.20 -9.19
N LEU A 118 -1.63 4.70 -7.97
CA LEU A 118 -0.74 5.76 -7.48
C LEU A 118 0.70 5.24 -7.35
N VAL A 119 0.86 4.04 -6.78
CA VAL A 119 2.17 3.41 -6.59
C VAL A 119 2.80 3.00 -7.92
N ALA A 120 2.00 2.47 -8.86
CA ALA A 120 2.49 2.05 -10.17
C ALA A 120 2.72 3.24 -11.14
N GLY A 121 2.17 4.42 -10.83
CA GLY A 121 2.26 5.59 -11.70
C GLY A 121 1.49 5.45 -13.01
N THR A 122 0.55 4.50 -13.13
CA THR A 122 -0.18 4.20 -14.36
C THR A 122 -1.35 5.17 -14.58
N TYR A 123 -1.05 6.46 -14.74
CA TYR A 123 -2.00 7.53 -15.05
C TYR A 123 -1.31 8.72 -15.71
N ALA A 124 -2.03 9.45 -16.56
CA ALA A 124 -1.44 10.43 -17.48
C ALA A 124 -0.62 11.56 -16.83
N GLN A 125 -0.98 11.95 -15.59
CA GLN A 125 -0.30 13.04 -14.86
C GLN A 125 0.69 12.54 -13.80
N SER A 126 1.04 11.26 -13.81
CA SER A 126 1.93 10.69 -12.81
C SER A 126 3.26 11.46 -12.73
N PRO A 127 3.72 11.84 -11.52
CA PRO A 127 5.05 12.40 -11.34
C PRO A 127 6.14 11.33 -11.49
N LEU A 128 5.78 10.05 -11.45
CA LEU A 128 6.70 8.94 -11.62
C LEU A 128 7.03 8.81 -13.12
N VAL A 129 8.17 9.38 -13.52
CA VAL A 129 8.66 9.37 -14.92
C VAL A 129 9.18 7.99 -15.33
N LEU A 130 9.52 7.14 -14.36
CA LEU A 130 9.85 5.74 -14.62
C LEU A 130 8.56 4.95 -14.70
N HIS A 131 8.18 4.55 -15.91
CA HIS A 131 7.48 3.28 -16.09
C HIS A 131 8.40 2.22 -15.46
N VAL A 132 8.13 1.84 -14.22
CA VAL A 132 8.74 0.65 -13.62
C VAL A 132 8.41 -0.44 -14.62
N PRO A 133 9.41 -1.06 -15.28
CA PRO A 133 9.13 -2.10 -16.25
C PRO A 133 8.19 -3.07 -15.56
N GLU A 134 7.06 -3.37 -16.22
CA GLU A 134 6.19 -4.47 -15.85
C GLU A 134 7.00 -5.77 -16.05
N MET A 135 8.01 -5.99 -15.21
CA MET A 135 8.41 -7.32 -14.86
C MET A 135 7.14 -7.89 -14.26
N HIS A 136 6.53 -8.83 -14.97
CA HIS A 136 5.53 -9.73 -14.41
C HIS A 136 5.96 -10.00 -12.95
N ASP A 137 5.14 -9.57 -11.98
CA ASP A 137 5.41 -9.62 -10.53
C ASP A 137 6.33 -8.54 -9.92
N GLY A 138 6.04 -7.26 -10.18
CA GLY A 138 6.76 -6.12 -9.58
C GLY A 138 6.40 -5.81 -8.12
N LEU A 139 7.42 -5.64 -7.26
CA LEU A 139 7.30 -5.07 -5.91
C LEU A 139 7.62 -3.58 -5.91
N VAL A 140 6.83 -2.79 -5.18
CA VAL A 140 7.21 -1.42 -4.84
C VAL A 140 7.41 -1.29 -3.33
N TYR A 141 8.47 -0.58 -2.93
CA TYR A 141 8.67 -0.18 -1.55
C TYR A 141 7.59 0.85 -1.19
N GLU A 142 6.59 0.43 -0.42
CA GLU A 142 5.51 1.31 0.01
C GLU A 142 5.95 2.17 1.20
N ALA A 143 6.61 1.56 2.18
CA ALA A 143 7.16 2.26 3.33
C ALA A 143 8.43 1.59 3.84
N THR A 144 9.42 2.40 4.22
CA THR A 144 10.61 1.97 4.94
C THR A 144 10.82 2.85 6.16
N SER A 145 11.07 2.25 7.32
CA SER A 145 11.36 2.99 8.55
C SER A 145 12.51 2.34 9.29
N THR A 146 13.49 3.15 9.71
CA THR A 146 14.68 2.69 10.40
C THR A 146 14.86 3.45 11.71
N LEU A 147 14.81 2.73 12.84
CA LEU A 147 15.11 3.27 14.16
C LEU A 147 16.49 2.77 14.60
N ILE A 148 17.41 3.71 14.80
CA ILE A 148 18.73 3.44 15.36
C ILE A 148 18.70 3.80 16.85
N VAL A 149 18.92 2.81 17.71
CA VAL A 149 18.98 3.00 19.17
C VAL A 149 20.43 3.13 19.59
N VAL A 150 20.77 4.29 20.15
CA VAL A 150 22.08 4.57 20.74
C VAL A 150 21.94 4.71 22.25
N GLU A 151 22.68 3.93 23.02
CA GLU A 151 22.68 3.95 24.48
C GLU A 151 24.12 4.15 24.97
N ASN A 152 24.33 5.06 25.94
CA ASN A 152 25.66 5.38 26.47
C ASN A 152 26.70 5.71 25.37
N ARG A 153 26.29 6.43 24.32
CA ARG A 153 27.11 6.76 23.13
C ARG A 153 27.57 5.55 22.31
N HIS A 154 26.99 4.39 22.53
CA HIS A 154 27.25 3.17 21.76
C HIS A 154 26.00 2.74 21.01
N TRP A 155 26.20 2.26 19.79
CA TRP A 155 25.12 1.63 19.02
C TRP A 155 24.65 0.38 19.77
N LYS A 156 23.33 0.27 19.98
CA LYS A 156 22.70 -0.86 20.67
C LYS A 156 21.98 -1.78 19.71
N GLU A 157 21.15 -1.21 18.85
CA GLU A 157 20.38 -1.96 17.86
C GLU A 157 19.90 -1.04 16.72
N THR A 158 19.68 -1.62 15.55
CA THR A 158 18.94 -1.02 14.44
C THR A 158 17.68 -1.84 14.21
N ARG A 159 16.52 -1.18 14.16
CA ARG A 159 15.24 -1.79 13.83
C ARG A 159 14.77 -1.25 12.50
N GLU A 160 14.55 -2.15 11.54
CA GLU A 160 14.07 -1.81 10.21
C GLU A 160 12.69 -2.40 9.97
N TYR A 161 11.79 -1.56 9.47
CA TYR A 161 10.47 -1.91 9.01
C TYR A 161 10.39 -1.70 7.50
N TYR A 162 9.95 -2.73 6.78
CA TYR A 162 9.72 -2.67 5.34
C TYR A 162 8.28 -3.09 5.06
N ARG A 163 7.55 -2.27 4.29
CA ARG A 163 6.25 -2.60 3.72
C ARG A 163 6.36 -2.53 2.21
N PHE A 164 5.92 -3.60 1.56
CA PHE A 164 5.94 -3.72 0.11
C PHE A 164 4.51 -3.74 -0.41
N ALA A 165 4.27 -3.00 -1.48
CA ALA A 165 3.08 -3.14 -2.30
C ALA A 165 3.37 -4.14 -3.42
N ASN A 166 2.59 -5.21 -3.45
CA ASN A 166 2.60 -6.13 -4.56
C ASN A 166 1.64 -5.62 -5.65
N LEU A 167 2.16 -5.35 -6.84
CA LEU A 167 1.36 -4.82 -7.95
C LEU A 167 0.61 -5.91 -8.73
N TYR A 168 0.87 -7.20 -8.46
CA TYR A 168 0.24 -8.34 -9.13
C TYR A 168 -0.01 -9.51 -8.16
N GLY A 169 -1.17 -10.16 -8.22
CA GLY A 169 -1.59 -11.15 -7.21
C GLY A 169 -0.73 -12.43 -7.08
N GLU A 170 0.35 -12.59 -7.84
CA GLU A 170 1.11 -13.84 -8.00
C GLU A 170 2.54 -13.81 -7.44
N LEU A 171 2.88 -12.82 -6.60
CA LEU A 171 4.24 -12.79 -6.04
C LEU A 171 4.43 -13.79 -4.89
N ASP A 172 5.17 -14.85 -5.17
CA ASP A 172 5.42 -15.94 -4.22
C ASP A 172 6.46 -15.62 -3.14
N TYR A 173 7.46 -14.77 -3.42
CA TYR A 173 8.56 -14.51 -2.48
C TYR A 173 9.23 -13.13 -2.62
N VAL A 174 9.69 -12.59 -1.48
CA VAL A 174 10.57 -11.41 -1.39
C VAL A 174 11.86 -11.80 -0.67
N THR A 175 13.01 -11.42 -1.23
CA THR A 175 14.32 -11.63 -0.58
C THR A 175 14.89 -10.29 -0.11
N ILE A 176 15.11 -10.16 1.20
CA ILE A 176 15.82 -9.02 1.79
C ILE A 176 17.19 -9.50 2.24
N THR A 177 18.25 -8.87 1.72
CA THR A 177 19.64 -9.15 2.14
C THR A 177 20.14 -7.99 2.99
N ARG A 178 20.77 -8.30 4.13
CA ARG A 178 21.38 -7.31 5.04
C ARG A 178 22.86 -7.60 5.21
N SER A 179 23.67 -6.57 5.39
CA SER A 179 25.12 -6.70 5.65
C SER A 179 25.45 -7.08 7.10
N TYR A 180 24.44 -7.18 7.95
CA TYR A 180 24.57 -7.48 9.37
C TYR A 180 23.56 -8.56 9.78
N ASP A 181 23.87 -9.28 10.86
CA ASP A 181 22.94 -10.26 11.40
C ASP A 181 21.68 -9.57 11.92
N GLY A 182 20.52 -10.05 11.49
CA GLY A 182 19.22 -9.57 11.93
C GLY A 182 18.22 -10.71 11.97
N THR A 183 17.15 -10.55 12.76
CA THR A 183 16.00 -11.47 12.73
C THR A 183 14.91 -10.85 11.87
N VAL A 184 14.36 -11.62 10.93
CA VAL A 184 13.21 -11.19 10.14
C VAL A 184 11.93 -11.66 10.84
N VAL A 185 11.03 -10.73 11.13
CA VAL A 185 9.73 -11.01 11.71
C VAL A 185 8.65 -10.59 10.70
N PRO A 186 8.03 -11.52 9.97
CA PRO A 186 6.95 -11.19 9.04
C PRO A 186 5.72 -10.68 9.81
N HIS A 187 4.97 -9.77 9.20
CA HIS A 187 3.73 -9.29 9.79
C HIS A 187 2.65 -10.38 9.76
N PRO A 188 1.87 -10.61 10.84
CA PRO A 188 0.88 -11.69 10.90
C PRO A 188 -0.23 -11.62 9.84
N ARG A 189 -0.53 -10.41 9.35
CA ARG A 189 -1.50 -10.15 8.28
C ARG A 189 -0.85 -9.90 6.92
N GLY A 190 0.46 -10.11 6.80
CA GLY A 190 1.17 -9.97 5.53
C GLY A 190 1.09 -11.26 4.72
N ASP A 191 1.03 -11.12 3.40
CA ASP A 191 0.93 -12.27 2.48
C ASP A 191 2.29 -12.95 2.24
N PHE A 192 3.39 -12.27 2.58
CA PHE A 192 4.73 -12.78 2.37
C PHE A 192 5.24 -13.69 3.49
N LYS A 193 5.75 -14.84 3.10
CA LYS A 193 6.52 -15.73 3.97
C LYS A 193 7.99 -15.32 3.95
N ALA A 194 8.58 -15.09 5.12
CA ALA A 194 9.99 -14.79 5.23
C ALA A 194 10.82 -16.06 5.39
N VAL A 195 11.84 -16.24 4.54
CA VAL A 195 12.89 -17.25 4.72
C VAL A 195 14.19 -16.52 5.03
N GLN A 196 14.71 -16.73 6.24
CA GLN A 196 15.99 -16.17 6.62
C GLN A 196 17.12 -17.13 6.28
N ARG A 197 18.06 -16.68 5.45
CA ARG A 197 19.27 -17.43 5.11
C ARG A 197 20.48 -16.66 5.61
N ARG A 198 21.32 -17.29 6.42
CA ARG A 198 22.57 -16.69 6.88
C ARG A 198 23.66 -17.00 5.87
N TRP A 199 24.27 -15.96 5.32
CA TRP A 199 25.48 -16.12 4.51
C TRP A 199 26.70 -16.21 5.45
N ARG A 200 27.28 -17.40 5.58
CA ARG A 200 28.60 -17.59 6.19
C ARG A 200 29.56 -18.14 5.14
N SER A 201 30.62 -17.38 4.85
CA SER A 201 31.84 -17.81 4.12
C SER A 201 31.59 -18.88 3.04
N GLY A 202 30.76 -18.59 2.04
CA GLY A 202 30.56 -19.45 0.87
C GLY A 202 29.62 -20.66 1.04
N ARG A 203 28.86 -20.79 2.14
CA ARG A 203 27.84 -21.84 2.30
C ARG A 203 26.53 -21.25 2.85
N VAL A 204 25.41 -21.63 2.23
CA VAL A 204 24.06 -21.23 2.65
C VAL A 204 23.56 -22.24 3.69
N GLU A 205 23.38 -21.81 4.94
CA GLU A 205 22.74 -22.62 5.99
C GLU A 205 21.31 -22.13 6.24
N ASN A 206 20.36 -23.06 6.21
CA ASN A 206 18.93 -22.77 6.39
C ASN A 206 18.60 -22.86 7.89
N THR A 207 18.41 -21.72 8.56
CA THR A 207 18.13 -21.67 9.99
C THR A 207 16.63 -21.51 10.24
N GLY A 208 15.89 -22.61 10.11
CA GLY A 208 14.58 -22.80 10.74
C GLY A 208 13.38 -22.05 10.14
N GLY A 209 12.60 -22.77 9.33
CA GLY A 209 11.16 -22.56 9.12
C GLY A 209 10.47 -23.92 9.27
N SER A 210 9.25 -23.94 9.83
CA SER A 210 8.50 -25.16 10.19
C SER A 210 8.55 -26.24 9.08
N PRO A 211 8.81 -27.52 9.41
CA PRO A 211 8.98 -28.56 8.40
C PRO A 211 7.68 -28.79 7.65
N PHE A 212 7.76 -28.62 6.33
CA PHE A 212 6.76 -29.08 5.39
C PHE A 212 6.58 -30.59 5.57
N LYS A 213 5.40 -31.04 6.01
CA LYS A 213 4.98 -32.44 5.85
C LYS A 213 4.54 -32.60 4.39
N PRO A 214 5.21 -33.42 3.55
CA PRO A 214 4.66 -33.75 2.25
C PRO A 214 3.34 -34.52 2.44
N ALA A 215 2.29 -34.08 1.76
CA ALA A 215 1.03 -34.79 1.67
C ALA A 215 1.25 -36.16 1.00
N GLY A 216 0.46 -37.14 1.44
CA GLY A 216 0.58 -38.57 1.16
C GLY A 216 0.94 -38.96 -0.27
N GLY A 217 1.89 -39.88 -0.38
CA GLY A 217 2.21 -40.59 -1.61
C GLY A 217 1.00 -41.40 -2.08
N GLY A 218 0.38 -40.95 -3.16
CA GLY A 218 -0.51 -41.74 -3.99
C GLY A 218 0.32 -42.75 -4.78
N ARG A 219 0.05 -44.05 -4.55
CA ARG A 219 0.61 -45.14 -5.34
C ARG A 219 0.01 -45.07 -6.75
N CYS A 220 0.84 -44.89 -7.76
CA CYS A 220 0.47 -45.22 -9.14
C CYS A 220 0.53 -46.74 -9.29
N SER A 221 -0.64 -47.38 -9.40
CA SER A 221 -0.80 -48.74 -9.90
C SER A 221 -1.35 -48.69 -11.32
N GLY A 222 -0.67 -49.36 -12.26
CA GLY A 222 -1.31 -49.93 -13.45
C GLY A 222 -0.69 -49.58 -14.80
N GLY A 223 -0.25 -50.62 -15.52
CA GLY A 223 -0.58 -50.76 -16.94
C GLY A 223 0.61 -50.84 -17.90
N GLY A 224 1.09 -52.07 -18.12
CA GLY A 224 1.97 -52.48 -19.21
C GLY A 224 2.14 -53.99 -19.17
#